data_AF-A0A0S4L0F7-F1
#
_entry.id   AF-A0A0S4L0F7-F1
#
_cell.length_a   1.000
_cell.length_b   1.000
_cell.length_c   1.000
_cell.angle_alpha   90.00
_cell.angle_beta   90.00
_cell.angle_gamma   90.00
#
_symmetry.space_group_name_H-M   'P 1'
#
loop_
_entity.id
_entity.type
_entity.pdbx_description
1 polymer ?
#
loop_
_entity_poly.entity_id
_entity_poly.type
_entity_poly.pdbx_seq_one_letter_code
_entity_poly.pdbx_strand_id
1 'polypeptide(L)'
;MLDLEFPDVTIYLVAILGLLVVWQFYQMQIMAGRILAIDIFDRSGIRMYLYVVPEDDDVCEVCSAAHGRVFLPSYIVKKGFSPLPEKCRRPIPCLGALVGLYGAWLEARSVVHRLRANAKKGWIQLSAEELRALVNGQWETSISAETDRVVVRMLEAVCYESINQAISVSGYRCVIDEAKEIRHLLLLVPAYLRLTRLLARSGDGAGALAVIERFEARFPATKRGIHFPTKEQRNVMKTRKALLLKNRQVNAAA
;
A
#
# COMPACT_ATOMS: atom_id res chain seq x y z
N MET A 1 -25.05 -47.97 -42.91
CA MET A 1 -24.10 -46.86 -42.74
C MET A 1 -24.95 -45.62 -42.82
N LEU A 2 -25.38 -45.07 -41.67
CA LEU A 2 -26.27 -43.90 -41.63
C LEU A 2 -25.36 -42.68 -41.56
N ASP A 3 -25.24 -41.97 -42.67
CA ASP A 3 -24.60 -40.66 -42.72
C ASP A 3 -25.48 -39.67 -41.95
N LEU A 4 -25.08 -39.37 -40.71
CA LEU A 4 -25.68 -38.27 -39.95
C LEU A 4 -25.13 -36.95 -40.53
N GLU A 5 -25.84 -36.40 -41.51
CA GLU A 5 -25.69 -34.99 -41.86
C GLU A 5 -26.26 -34.14 -40.72
N PHE A 6 -25.36 -33.66 -39.86
CA PHE A 6 -25.73 -32.69 -38.84
C PHE A 6 -25.97 -31.34 -39.51
N PRO A 7 -27.17 -30.73 -39.37
CA PRO A 7 -27.38 -29.35 -39.79
C PRO A 7 -26.34 -28.46 -39.10
N ASP A 8 -25.81 -27.47 -39.80
CA ASP A 8 -24.82 -26.49 -39.32
C ASP A 8 -25.13 -25.95 -37.90
N VAL A 9 -26.43 -25.79 -37.61
CA VAL A 9 -27.02 -25.44 -36.30
C VAL A 9 -26.55 -26.33 -35.13
N THR A 10 -26.27 -27.60 -35.39
CA THR A 10 -25.87 -28.57 -34.36
C THR A 10 -24.47 -28.29 -33.85
N ILE A 11 -23.57 -27.83 -34.72
CA ILE A 11 -22.22 -27.40 -34.34
C ILE A 11 -22.32 -26.18 -33.41
N TYR A 12 -23.22 -25.22 -33.71
CA TYR A 12 -23.47 -24.06 -32.85
C TYR A 12 -24.07 -24.47 -31.49
N LEU A 13 -25.01 -25.42 -31.45
CA LEU A 13 -25.58 -25.92 -30.20
C LEU A 13 -24.52 -26.62 -29.33
N VAL A 14 -23.64 -27.43 -29.94
CA VAL A 14 -22.52 -28.06 -29.24
C VAL A 14 -21.53 -27.01 -28.73
N ALA A 15 -21.25 -25.95 -29.50
CA ALA A 15 -20.41 -24.84 -29.05
C ALA A 15 -21.02 -24.08 -27.87
N ILE A 16 -22.33 -23.80 -27.91
CA ILE A 16 -23.07 -23.16 -26.81
C ILE A 16 -23.03 -24.04 -25.56
N LEU A 17 -23.25 -25.34 -25.70
CA LEU A 17 -23.14 -26.29 -24.58
C LEU A 17 -21.72 -26.34 -24.02
N GLY A 18 -20.70 -26.33 -24.89
CA GLY A 18 -19.29 -26.24 -24.49
C GLY A 18 -19.01 -24.98 -23.66
N LEU A 19 -19.50 -23.81 -24.09
CA LEU A 19 -19.37 -22.56 -23.34
C LEU A 19 -20.10 -22.62 -21.99
N LEU A 20 -21.29 -23.22 -21.94
CA LEU A 20 -22.04 -23.41 -20.68
C LEU A 20 -21.31 -24.33 -19.70
N VAL A 21 -20.64 -25.37 -20.19
CA VAL A 21 -19.81 -26.27 -19.36
C VAL A 21 -18.56 -25.55 -18.86
N VAL A 22 -17.88 -24.78 -19.73
CA VAL A 22 -16.73 -23.95 -19.33
C VAL A 22 -17.16 -22.93 -18.26
N TRP A 23 -18.33 -22.32 -18.41
CA TRP A 23 -18.92 -21.41 -17.43
C TRP A 23 -19.23 -22.11 -16.09
N GLN A 24 -19.81 -23.30 -16.12
CA GLN A 24 -20.06 -24.10 -14.91
C GLN A 24 -18.77 -24.53 -14.21
N PHE A 25 -17.75 -24.94 -14.97
CA PHE A 25 -16.43 -25.25 -14.43
C PHE A 25 -15.79 -24.03 -13.77
N TYR A 26 -15.90 -22.85 -14.40
CA TYR A 26 -15.47 -21.58 -13.82
C TYR A 26 -16.20 -21.24 -12.52
N GLN A 27 -17.53 -21.40 -12.47
CA GLN A 27 -18.33 -21.23 -11.25
C GLN A 27 -17.87 -22.15 -10.12
N MET A 28 -17.54 -23.40 -10.42
CA MET A 28 -16.99 -24.34 -9.44
C MET A 28 -15.60 -23.92 -8.94
N GLN A 29 -14.72 -23.42 -9.81
CA GLN A 29 -13.38 -22.93 -9.42
C GLN A 29 -13.45 -21.65 -8.57
N ILE A 30 -14.44 -20.78 -8.79
CA ILE A 30 -14.77 -19.64 -7.90
C ILE A 30 -15.24 -20.13 -6.53
N MET A 31 -16.19 -21.07 -6.48
CA MET A 31 -16.70 -21.65 -5.23
C MET A 31 -15.59 -22.37 -4.43
N ALA A 32 -14.58 -22.90 -5.12
CA ALA A 32 -13.39 -23.50 -4.52
C ALA A 32 -12.31 -22.48 -4.11
N GLY A 33 -12.50 -21.17 -4.36
CA GLY A 33 -11.55 -20.11 -4.03
C GLY A 33 -10.24 -20.14 -4.84
N ARG A 34 -10.20 -20.88 -5.94
CA ARG A 34 -9.00 -21.10 -6.78
C ARG A 34 -8.83 -20.05 -7.88
N ILE A 35 -9.87 -19.28 -8.18
CA ILE A 35 -9.88 -18.14 -9.13
C ILE A 35 -10.48 -16.91 -8.42
N LEU A 36 -9.87 -15.72 -8.54
CA LEU A 36 -10.44 -14.45 -8.07
C LEU A 36 -10.67 -13.53 -9.26
N ALA A 37 -11.91 -13.13 -9.52
CA ALA A 37 -12.17 -11.89 -10.22
C ALA A 37 -11.64 -10.75 -9.33
N ILE A 38 -10.69 -9.93 -9.80
CA ILE A 38 -10.62 -8.54 -9.34
C ILE A 38 -11.85 -7.76 -9.84
N ASP A 39 -12.65 -8.36 -10.72
CA ASP A 39 -13.15 -7.62 -11.87
C ASP A 39 -14.64 -7.32 -11.93
N ILE A 40 -15.47 -7.66 -10.93
CA ILE A 40 -16.90 -7.30 -11.11
C ILE A 40 -17.55 -6.55 -9.94
N PHE A 41 -17.37 -6.91 -8.65
CA PHE A 41 -18.25 -6.35 -7.61
C PHE A 41 -17.66 -6.13 -6.20
N ASP A 42 -16.37 -5.90 -6.02
CA ASP A 42 -15.90 -5.44 -4.70
C ASP A 42 -16.04 -3.90 -4.62
N ARG A 43 -16.92 -3.40 -3.74
CA ARG A 43 -17.10 -1.95 -3.53
C ARG A 43 -15.84 -1.26 -2.98
N SER A 44 -14.88 -2.03 -2.45
CA SER A 44 -13.58 -1.51 -1.99
C SER A 44 -12.39 -1.95 -2.84
N GLY A 45 -12.50 -3.12 -3.50
CA GLY A 45 -11.43 -3.73 -4.26
C GLY A 45 -10.16 -3.90 -3.41
N ILE A 46 -10.22 -4.39 -2.18
CA ILE A 46 -9.01 -4.57 -1.35
C ILE A 46 -9.20 -5.87 -0.56
N ARG A 47 -8.23 -6.79 -0.56
CA ARG A 47 -8.35 -8.08 0.15
C ARG A 47 -7.88 -8.05 1.58
N MET A 48 -6.89 -7.22 1.87
CA MET A 48 -6.39 -6.99 3.21
C MET A 48 -5.86 -5.57 3.33
N TYR A 49 -5.85 -5.07 4.54
CA TYR A 49 -5.21 -3.81 4.86
C TYR A 49 -4.13 -4.03 5.88
N LEU A 50 -2.99 -3.40 5.68
CA LEU A 50 -1.80 -3.54 6.48
C LEU A 50 -1.41 -2.17 7.01
N TYR A 51 -1.26 -2.04 8.34
CA TYR A 51 -0.70 -0.85 8.95
C TYR A 51 0.80 -1.02 9.13
N VAL A 52 1.58 -0.12 8.55
CA VAL A 52 3.03 -0.05 8.74
C VAL A 52 3.44 1.29 9.29
N VAL A 53 4.54 1.28 10.01
CA VAL A 53 5.21 2.48 10.51
C VAL A 53 6.72 2.25 10.36
N PRO A 54 7.51 3.27 9.99
CA PRO A 54 8.97 3.15 9.92
C PRO A 54 9.60 2.67 11.23
N GLU A 55 10.70 1.91 11.15
CA GLU A 55 11.51 1.54 12.31
C GLU A 55 12.47 2.69 12.69
N ASP A 56 11.91 3.74 13.29
CA ASP A 56 12.66 4.92 13.75
C ASP A 56 12.51 5.11 15.27
N ASP A 57 13.55 5.66 15.94
CA ASP A 57 13.51 6.10 17.35
C ASP A 57 12.39 7.12 17.65
N ASP A 58 11.90 7.78 16.60
CA ASP A 58 10.84 8.79 16.67
C ASP A 58 9.42 8.20 16.68
N VAL A 59 9.27 6.87 16.68
CA VAL A 59 7.97 6.20 16.70
C VAL A 59 7.58 5.86 18.12
N CYS A 60 6.41 6.34 18.56
CA CYS A 60 5.91 5.98 19.89
C CYS A 60 5.55 4.50 19.99
N GLU A 61 5.62 3.97 21.21
CA GLU A 61 5.31 2.56 21.53
C GLU A 61 3.95 2.10 21.00
N VAL A 62 2.92 2.97 21.02
CA VAL A 62 1.57 2.65 20.52
C VAL A 62 1.58 2.37 19.02
N CYS A 63 2.31 3.20 18.26
CA CYS A 63 2.41 3.03 16.81
C CYS A 63 3.34 1.87 16.47
N SER A 64 4.43 1.70 17.22
CA SER A 64 5.35 0.56 17.07
C SER A 64 4.64 -0.77 17.32
N ALA A 65 3.84 -0.88 18.39
CA ALA A 65 3.03 -2.07 18.69
C ALA A 65 1.88 -2.33 17.69
N ALA A 66 1.60 -1.37 16.80
CA ALA A 66 0.64 -1.53 15.71
C ALA A 66 1.32 -1.83 14.36
N HIS A 67 2.63 -1.62 14.24
CA HIS A 67 3.41 -1.96 13.05
C HIS A 67 3.14 -3.41 12.65
N GLY A 68 2.81 -3.70 11.39
CA GLY A 68 2.58 -5.06 10.92
C GLY A 68 1.18 -5.62 11.18
N ARG A 69 0.24 -4.83 11.74
CA ARG A 69 -1.13 -5.28 11.92
C ARG A 69 -1.87 -5.36 10.58
N VAL A 70 -2.49 -6.51 10.33
CA VAL A 70 -3.28 -6.76 9.13
C VAL A 70 -4.75 -6.97 9.49
N PHE A 71 -5.64 -6.36 8.71
CA PHE A 71 -7.09 -6.33 8.94
C PHE A 71 -7.85 -6.79 7.69
N LEU A 72 -9.02 -7.40 7.90
CA LEU A 72 -9.96 -7.67 6.82
C LEU A 72 -10.71 -6.38 6.46
N PRO A 73 -11.15 -6.22 5.20
CA PRO A 73 -11.97 -5.08 4.78
C PRO A 73 -13.22 -4.87 5.66
N SER A 74 -13.85 -5.95 6.11
CA SER A 74 -15.03 -5.93 6.99
C SER A 74 -14.79 -5.26 8.35
N TYR A 75 -13.54 -5.13 8.79
CA TYR A 75 -13.20 -4.42 10.02
C TYR A 75 -12.97 -2.93 9.79
N ILE A 76 -12.51 -2.54 8.61
CA ILE A 76 -12.11 -1.15 8.30
C ILE A 76 -13.31 -0.27 7.94
N VAL A 77 -14.34 -0.86 7.35
CA VAL A 77 -15.59 -0.14 7.04
C VAL A 77 -16.39 0.24 8.30
N LYS A 78 -16.00 -0.27 9.49
CA LYS A 78 -16.67 0.06 10.74
C LYS A 78 -16.40 1.52 11.13
N LYS A 79 -17.46 2.22 11.54
CA LYS A 79 -17.36 3.61 11.99
C LYS A 79 -16.37 3.73 13.16
N GLY A 80 -15.43 4.66 13.05
CA GLY A 80 -14.41 4.89 14.08
C GLY A 80 -13.26 3.88 14.08
N PHE A 81 -13.11 3.09 13.01
CA PHE A 81 -11.95 2.22 12.86
C PHE A 81 -10.64 2.99 13.04
N SER A 82 -9.73 2.41 13.82
CA SER A 82 -8.34 2.84 13.96
C SER A 82 -7.45 1.60 13.93
N PRO A 83 -6.34 1.61 13.17
CA PRO A 83 -5.37 0.53 13.22
C PRO A 83 -4.59 0.51 14.55
N LEU A 84 -4.57 1.66 15.24
CA LEU A 84 -3.93 1.83 16.53
C LEU A 84 -4.87 1.40 17.66
N PRO A 85 -4.34 0.70 18.68
CA PRO A 85 -5.14 0.31 19.85
C PRO A 85 -5.50 1.52 20.73
N GLU A 86 -4.64 2.54 20.72
CA GLU A 86 -4.77 3.78 21.46
C GLU A 86 -4.39 4.97 20.55
N LYS A 87 -4.63 6.20 21.01
CA LYS A 87 -4.15 7.39 20.29
C LYS A 87 -2.62 7.44 20.30
N CYS A 88 -2.05 7.96 19.21
CA CYS A 88 -0.61 8.23 19.15
C CYS A 88 -0.20 9.13 20.32
N ARG A 89 0.86 8.75 21.05
CA ARG A 89 1.36 9.49 22.22
C ARG A 89 2.18 10.73 21.86
N ARG A 90 2.52 10.90 20.57
CA ARG A 90 3.29 12.06 20.12
C ARG A 90 2.38 13.26 19.83
N PRO A 91 2.84 14.49 20.12
CA PRO A 91 2.15 15.72 19.70
C PRO A 91 1.98 15.82 18.17
N ILE A 92 2.97 15.32 17.43
CA ILE A 92 2.89 15.16 15.97
C ILE A 92 2.69 13.66 15.70
N PRO A 93 1.59 13.25 15.06
CA PRO A 93 1.32 11.84 14.80
C PRO A 93 2.49 11.13 14.10
N CYS A 94 2.78 9.91 14.54
CA CYS A 94 3.76 9.06 13.85
C CYS A 94 3.33 8.85 12.39
N LEU A 95 4.31 8.78 11.49
CA LEU A 95 4.09 8.68 10.05
C LEU A 95 3.73 7.26 9.60
N GLY A 96 2.81 6.61 10.29
CA GLY A 96 2.28 5.32 9.89
C GLY A 96 1.35 5.44 8.69
N ALA A 97 1.31 4.38 7.88
CA ALA A 97 0.45 4.26 6.72
C ALA A 97 -0.40 2.99 6.84
N LEU A 98 -1.72 3.14 6.67
CA LEU A 98 -2.63 2.03 6.45
C LEU A 98 -2.77 1.84 4.93
N VAL A 99 -2.31 0.69 4.44
CA VAL A 99 -2.29 0.40 3.00
C VAL A 99 -3.22 -0.76 2.68
N GLY A 100 -3.91 -0.70 1.55
CA GLY A 100 -4.76 -1.78 1.06
C GLY A 100 -4.04 -2.61 0.00
N LEU A 101 -4.13 -3.93 0.08
CA LEU A 101 -3.55 -4.87 -0.88
C LEU A 101 -4.61 -5.84 -1.40
N TYR A 102 -4.56 -6.14 -2.70
CA TYR A 102 -5.28 -7.27 -3.28
C TYR A 102 -4.56 -8.59 -3.01
N GLY A 103 -3.23 -8.60 -3.01
CA GLY A 103 -2.48 -9.72 -2.45
C GLY A 103 -2.65 -11.03 -3.23
N ALA A 104 -2.44 -11.01 -4.55
CA ALA A 104 -2.62 -12.19 -5.40
C ALA A 104 -1.38 -13.09 -5.54
N TRP A 105 -0.34 -12.92 -4.72
CA TRP A 105 0.85 -13.79 -4.65
C TRP A 105 0.85 -14.69 -3.41
N LEU A 106 1.77 -15.64 -3.34
CA LEU A 106 1.77 -16.73 -2.34
C LEU A 106 1.77 -16.21 -0.89
N GLU A 107 2.68 -15.31 -0.58
CA GLU A 107 2.90 -14.74 0.75
C GLU A 107 1.67 -13.95 1.20
N ALA A 108 1.13 -13.10 0.33
CA ALA A 108 -0.09 -12.36 0.62
C ALA A 108 -1.31 -13.28 0.82
N ARG A 109 -1.45 -14.34 0.02
CA ARG A 109 -2.52 -15.34 0.19
C ARG A 109 -2.40 -16.06 1.54
N SER A 110 -1.19 -16.38 1.97
CA SER A 110 -0.94 -16.97 3.29
C SER A 110 -1.38 -16.03 4.41
N VAL A 111 -1.05 -14.73 4.31
CA VAL A 111 -1.51 -13.70 5.26
C VAL A 111 -3.04 -13.63 5.30
N VAL A 112 -3.71 -13.55 4.15
CA VAL A 112 -5.18 -13.51 4.07
C VAL A 112 -5.81 -14.78 4.65
N HIS A 113 -5.24 -15.95 4.38
CA HIS A 113 -5.72 -17.23 4.93
C HIS A 113 -5.65 -17.24 6.47
N ARG A 114 -4.51 -16.84 7.04
CA ARG A 114 -4.35 -16.73 8.50
C ARG A 114 -5.30 -15.71 9.11
N LEU A 115 -5.49 -14.58 8.43
CA LEU A 115 -6.38 -13.53 8.86
C LEU A 115 -7.85 -13.98 8.86
N ARG A 116 -8.28 -14.76 7.85
CA ARG A 116 -9.62 -15.40 7.83
C ARG A 116 -9.79 -16.44 8.92
N ALA A 117 -8.78 -17.28 9.15
CA ALA A 117 -8.80 -18.25 10.26
C ALA A 117 -8.92 -17.56 11.63
N ASN A 118 -8.37 -16.35 11.76
CA ASN A 118 -8.43 -15.52 12.97
C ASN A 118 -9.49 -14.42 12.91
N ALA A 119 -10.53 -14.56 12.07
CA ALA A 119 -11.48 -13.49 11.80
C ALA A 119 -12.10 -12.89 13.06
N LYS A 120 -12.37 -13.70 14.10
CA LYS A 120 -12.95 -13.24 15.38
C LYS A 120 -12.07 -12.21 16.12
N LYS A 121 -10.74 -12.35 16.04
CA LYS A 121 -9.77 -11.41 16.65
C LYS A 121 -9.73 -10.07 15.91
N GLY A 122 -10.12 -10.07 14.63
CA GLY A 122 -10.20 -8.88 13.78
C GLY A 122 -8.90 -8.44 13.12
N TRP A 123 -7.75 -8.91 13.64
CA TRP A 123 -6.44 -8.63 13.07
C TRP A 123 -5.44 -9.74 13.39
N ILE A 124 -4.37 -9.79 12.60
CA ILE A 124 -3.16 -10.56 12.88
C ILE A 124 -1.94 -9.64 12.90
N GLN A 125 -0.88 -10.09 13.56
CA GLN A 125 0.39 -9.40 13.66
C GLN A 125 1.38 -10.05 12.71
N LEU A 126 1.98 -9.29 11.79
CA LEU A 126 3.14 -9.74 11.04
C LEU A 126 4.43 -9.34 11.75
N SER A 127 5.42 -10.23 11.73
CA SER A 127 6.81 -9.89 12.09
C SER A 127 7.50 -9.09 10.97
N ALA A 128 8.66 -8.50 11.27
CA ALA A 128 9.48 -7.81 10.27
C ALA A 128 9.93 -8.76 9.15
N GLU A 129 10.21 -10.03 9.46
CA GLU A 129 10.55 -11.08 8.49
C GLU A 129 9.37 -11.39 7.59
N GLU A 130 8.16 -11.50 8.16
CA GLU A 130 6.95 -11.77 7.38
C GLU A 130 6.58 -10.61 6.46
N LEU A 131 6.79 -9.36 6.92
CA LEU A 131 6.63 -8.17 6.09
C LEU A 131 7.65 -8.12 4.97
N ARG A 132 8.92 -8.46 5.24
CA ARG A 132 9.96 -8.56 4.22
C ARG A 132 9.67 -9.67 3.22
N ALA A 133 9.22 -10.84 3.68
CA ALA A 133 8.79 -11.92 2.81
C ALA A 133 7.60 -11.50 1.93
N LEU A 134 6.67 -10.73 2.48
CA LEU A 134 5.52 -10.21 1.73
C LEU A 134 5.96 -9.32 0.55
N VAL A 135 6.89 -8.39 0.77
CA VAL A 135 7.36 -7.45 -0.28
C VAL A 135 8.39 -8.05 -1.24
N ASN A 136 9.16 -9.04 -0.79
CA ASN A 136 10.14 -9.75 -1.62
C ASN A 136 9.55 -10.95 -2.37
N GLY A 137 8.29 -11.29 -2.09
CA GLY A 137 7.58 -12.36 -2.79
C GLY A 137 7.40 -12.05 -4.28
N GLN A 138 6.88 -13.02 -5.03
CA GLN A 138 6.64 -12.89 -6.47
C GLN A 138 5.36 -12.10 -6.79
N TRP A 139 5.26 -10.88 -6.26
CA TRP A 139 4.09 -10.02 -6.45
C TRP A 139 4.02 -9.44 -7.86
N GLU A 140 5.17 -9.19 -8.51
CA GLU A 140 5.27 -8.63 -9.87
C GLU A 140 4.66 -9.56 -10.93
N THR A 141 4.71 -10.87 -10.70
CA THR A 141 4.12 -11.88 -11.60
C THR A 141 2.66 -12.20 -11.25
N SER A 142 2.09 -11.53 -10.24
CA SER A 142 0.72 -11.79 -9.81
C SER A 142 -0.29 -10.99 -10.63
N ILE A 143 -1.52 -11.50 -10.72
CA ILE A 143 -2.61 -10.80 -11.41
C ILE A 143 -2.95 -9.42 -10.80
N SER A 144 -2.54 -9.16 -9.56
CA SER A 144 -2.74 -7.88 -8.90
C SER A 144 -1.52 -6.96 -8.95
N ALA A 145 -0.46 -7.34 -9.68
CA ALA A 145 0.82 -6.64 -9.71
C ALA A 145 0.66 -5.14 -9.98
N GLU A 146 0.01 -4.76 -11.09
CA GLU A 146 -0.18 -3.35 -11.46
C GLU A 146 -0.95 -2.56 -10.41
N THR A 147 -1.93 -3.20 -9.81
CA THR A 147 -2.80 -2.59 -8.81
C THR A 147 -2.12 -2.43 -7.46
N ASP A 148 -1.34 -3.43 -7.04
CA ASP A 148 -0.63 -3.43 -5.76
C ASP A 148 0.73 -2.72 -5.87
N ARG A 149 1.24 -2.41 -7.07
CA ARG A 149 2.60 -1.89 -7.32
C ARG A 149 2.96 -0.72 -6.41
N VAL A 150 2.15 0.34 -6.41
CA VAL A 150 2.40 1.54 -5.59
C VAL A 150 2.41 1.20 -4.10
N VAL A 151 1.52 0.31 -3.67
CA VAL A 151 1.41 -0.10 -2.27
C VAL A 151 2.61 -0.96 -1.85
N VAL A 152 3.02 -1.91 -2.69
CA VAL A 152 4.18 -2.75 -2.41
C VAL A 152 5.45 -1.91 -2.37
N ARG A 153 5.61 -0.93 -3.27
CA ARG A 153 6.74 0.02 -3.22
C ARG A 153 6.75 0.89 -1.96
N MET A 154 5.58 1.27 -1.45
CA MET A 154 5.47 1.93 -0.14
C MET A 154 5.91 1.01 1.01
N LEU A 155 5.49 -0.26 0.98
CA LEU A 155 5.83 -1.24 2.01
C LEU A 155 7.32 -1.60 1.98
N GLU A 156 7.86 -1.84 0.79
CA GLU A 156 9.28 -2.05 0.54
C GLU A 156 10.08 -0.88 1.09
N ALA A 157 9.66 0.36 0.80
CA ALA A 157 10.35 1.52 1.31
C ALA A 157 10.40 1.56 2.83
N VAL A 158 9.29 1.25 3.51
CA VAL A 158 9.22 1.22 4.97
C VAL A 158 10.05 0.08 5.57
N CYS A 159 10.03 -1.11 4.97
CA CYS A 159 10.72 -2.30 5.50
C CYS A 159 12.25 -2.20 5.43
N TYR A 160 12.78 -1.34 4.55
CA TYR A 160 14.20 -1.25 4.27
C TYR A 160 14.85 0.04 4.78
N GLU A 161 14.15 0.92 5.49
CA GLU A 161 14.72 2.21 5.87
C GLU A 161 15.98 2.10 6.74
N SER A 162 15.98 1.14 7.68
CA SER A 162 17.10 0.84 8.58
C SER A 162 18.15 -0.09 7.97
N ILE A 163 17.83 -0.76 6.86
CA ILE A 163 18.64 -1.83 6.28
C ILE A 163 19.35 -1.35 5.01
N ASN A 164 18.60 -0.76 4.08
CA ASN A 164 19.07 -0.27 2.80
C ASN A 164 18.32 1.02 2.42
N GLN A 165 18.96 2.14 2.70
CA GLN A 165 18.39 3.45 2.42
C GLN A 165 18.13 3.68 0.92
N ALA A 166 18.93 3.11 0.02
CA ALA A 166 18.76 3.31 -1.42
C ALA A 166 17.44 2.69 -1.93
N ILE A 167 17.09 1.49 -1.46
CA ILE A 167 15.80 0.84 -1.74
C ILE A 167 14.67 1.73 -1.23
N SER A 168 14.82 2.25 0.00
CA SER A 168 13.80 3.09 0.64
C SER A 168 13.54 4.40 -0.10
N VAL A 169 14.61 5.08 -0.51
CA VAL A 169 14.53 6.30 -1.32
C VAL A 169 13.85 6.01 -2.66
N SER A 170 14.21 4.90 -3.32
CA SER A 170 13.60 4.49 -4.59
C SER A 170 12.10 4.22 -4.44
N GLY A 171 11.70 3.43 -3.43
CA GLY A 171 10.30 3.10 -3.20
C GLY A 171 9.44 4.33 -2.90
N TYR A 172 9.91 5.26 -2.05
CA TYR A 172 9.18 6.51 -1.81
C TYR A 172 9.09 7.42 -3.04
N ARG A 173 10.13 7.47 -3.87
CA ARG A 173 10.07 8.22 -5.14
C ARG A 173 9.04 7.62 -6.08
N CYS A 174 9.05 6.29 -6.25
CA CYS A 174 8.05 5.57 -7.05
C CYS A 174 6.62 5.88 -6.57
N VAL A 175 6.36 5.85 -5.25
CA VAL A 175 5.04 6.21 -4.70
C VAL A 175 4.64 7.64 -5.07
N ILE A 176 5.56 8.61 -4.92
CA ILE A 176 5.29 10.02 -5.23
C ILE A 176 4.98 10.23 -6.72
N ASP A 177 5.69 9.51 -7.59
CA ASP A 177 5.60 9.63 -9.03
C ASP A 177 4.36 8.92 -9.61
N GLU A 178 3.99 7.78 -9.02
CA GLU A 178 3.00 6.86 -9.59
C GLU A 178 1.64 6.86 -8.88
N ALA A 179 1.54 7.38 -7.65
CA ALA A 179 0.25 7.50 -6.97
C ALA A 179 -0.64 8.57 -7.63
N LYS A 180 -1.42 8.12 -8.61
CA LYS A 180 -2.37 8.92 -9.41
C LYS A 180 -3.83 8.60 -9.07
N GLU A 181 -4.09 7.36 -8.66
CA GLU A 181 -5.44 6.89 -8.33
C GLU A 181 -5.85 7.29 -6.91
N ILE A 182 -7.14 7.56 -6.71
CA ILE A 182 -7.71 8.01 -5.43
C ILE A 182 -7.27 7.11 -4.26
N ARG A 183 -7.29 5.79 -4.46
CA ARG A 183 -6.86 4.81 -3.46
C ARG A 183 -5.40 4.95 -3.00
N HIS A 184 -4.52 5.44 -3.88
CA HIS A 184 -3.10 5.63 -3.60
C HIS A 184 -2.78 7.03 -3.05
N LEU A 185 -3.70 7.99 -3.15
CA LEU A 185 -3.43 9.38 -2.75
C LEU A 185 -3.13 9.52 -1.25
N LEU A 186 -3.64 8.61 -0.40
CA LEU A 186 -3.33 8.57 1.03
C LEU A 186 -1.85 8.26 1.33
N LEU A 187 -1.14 7.66 0.37
CA LEU A 187 0.28 7.28 0.53
C LEU A 187 1.23 8.45 0.23
N LEU A 188 0.77 9.46 -0.51
CA LEU A 188 1.60 10.58 -0.95
C LEU A 188 2.21 11.34 0.22
N VAL A 189 1.38 11.81 1.15
CA VAL A 189 1.85 12.65 2.27
C VAL A 189 2.86 11.90 3.16
N PRO A 190 2.59 10.65 3.60
CA PRO A 190 3.60 9.83 4.26
C PRO A 190 4.89 9.69 3.45
N ALA A 191 4.82 9.35 2.16
CA ALA A 191 5.99 9.16 1.31
C ALA A 191 6.85 10.44 1.20
N TYR A 192 6.23 11.61 1.01
CA TYR A 192 6.95 12.89 1.00
C TYR A 192 7.65 13.17 2.34
N LEU A 193 6.95 12.98 3.46
CA LEU A 193 7.50 13.25 4.79
C LEU A 193 8.65 12.31 5.16
N ARG A 194 8.58 11.04 4.75
CA ARG A 194 9.66 10.06 4.93
C ARG A 194 10.84 10.34 4.01
N LEU A 195 10.61 10.52 2.72
CA LEU A 195 11.68 10.76 1.75
C LEU A 195 12.52 11.99 2.11
N THR A 196 11.87 13.11 2.43
CA THR A 196 12.58 14.34 2.85
C THR A 196 13.41 14.16 4.13
N ARG A 197 12.94 13.31 5.06
CA ARG A 197 13.67 12.98 6.28
C ARG A 197 14.89 12.12 5.98
N LEU A 198 14.73 11.09 5.16
CA LEU A 198 15.82 10.20 4.76
C LEU A 198 16.94 10.95 4.04
N LEU A 199 16.58 11.77 3.04
CA LEU A 199 17.56 12.57 2.29
C LEU A 199 18.30 13.57 3.19
N ALA A 200 17.58 14.23 4.10
CA ALA A 200 18.19 15.15 5.05
C ALA A 200 19.17 14.43 6.02
N ARG A 201 18.82 13.21 6.47
CA ARG A 201 19.68 12.40 7.36
C ARG A 201 20.93 11.88 6.65
N SER A 202 20.86 11.55 5.36
CA SER A 202 22.03 11.12 4.57
C SER A 202 22.90 12.27 4.06
N GLY A 203 22.63 13.52 4.46
CA GLY A 203 23.39 14.69 4.01
C GLY A 203 23.01 15.21 2.62
N ASP A 204 22.04 14.60 1.93
CA ASP A 204 21.50 15.09 0.65
C ASP A 204 20.48 16.22 0.90
N GLY A 205 20.96 17.34 1.40
CA GLY A 205 20.14 18.51 1.71
C GLY A 205 19.51 19.14 0.46
N ALA A 206 20.20 19.08 -0.68
CA ALA A 206 19.69 19.59 -1.95
C ALA A 206 18.51 18.75 -2.46
N GLY A 207 18.65 17.41 -2.46
CA GLY A 207 17.56 16.50 -2.80
C GLY A 207 16.38 16.63 -1.84
N ALA A 208 16.64 16.78 -0.54
CA ALA A 208 15.58 17.01 0.44
C ALA A 208 14.80 18.31 0.16
N LEU A 209 15.49 19.41 -0.17
CA LEU A 209 14.84 20.68 -0.53
C LEU A 209 13.98 20.55 -1.79
N ALA A 210 14.49 19.91 -2.84
CA ALA A 210 13.74 19.70 -4.08
C ALA A 210 12.44 18.90 -3.84
N VAL A 211 12.49 17.88 -2.98
CA VAL A 211 11.30 17.11 -2.62
C VAL A 211 10.31 17.96 -1.81
N ILE A 212 10.77 18.84 -0.92
CA ILE A 212 9.89 19.78 -0.18
C ILE A 212 9.20 20.74 -1.14
N GLU A 213 9.92 21.32 -2.10
CA GLU A 213 9.35 22.25 -3.08
C GLU A 213 8.28 21.55 -3.94
N ARG A 214 8.55 20.30 -4.35
CA ARG A 214 7.56 19.49 -5.07
C ARG A 214 6.33 19.18 -4.21
N PHE A 215 6.49 18.92 -2.92
CA PHE A 215 5.39 18.76 -1.97
C PHE A 215 4.54 20.03 -1.87
N GLU A 216 5.17 21.20 -1.74
CA GLU A 216 4.48 22.49 -1.65
C GLU A 216 3.70 22.81 -2.93
N ALA A 217 4.29 22.53 -4.10
CA ALA A 217 3.63 22.69 -5.39
C ALA A 217 2.43 21.74 -5.55
N ARG A 218 2.57 20.47 -5.14
CA ARG A 218 1.49 19.48 -5.26
C ARG A 218 0.35 19.68 -4.26
N PHE A 219 0.65 20.22 -3.09
CA PHE A 219 -0.34 20.48 -2.04
C PHE A 219 -0.42 21.96 -1.68
N PRO A 220 -1.09 22.80 -2.49
CA PRO A 220 -1.31 24.21 -2.17
C PRO A 220 -1.95 24.40 -0.79
N ALA A 221 -1.58 25.49 -0.09
CA ALA A 221 -2.08 25.78 1.26
C ALA A 221 -3.61 26.04 1.30
N THR A 222 -4.19 26.42 0.16
CA THR A 222 -5.61 26.71 0.00
C THR A 222 -6.49 25.45 -0.05
N LYS A 223 -5.91 24.29 -0.37
CA LYS A 223 -6.66 23.02 -0.54
C LYS A 223 -6.59 22.16 0.72
N ARG A 224 -7.72 21.52 1.04
CA ARG A 224 -7.92 20.62 2.19
C ARG A 224 -8.70 19.38 1.75
N GLY A 225 -8.56 18.30 2.50
CA GLY A 225 -9.24 17.03 2.25
C GLY A 225 -8.52 15.86 2.90
N ILE A 226 -9.10 14.67 2.80
CA ILE A 226 -8.59 13.44 3.45
C ILE A 226 -7.22 13.04 2.86
N HIS A 227 -6.97 13.35 1.58
CA HIS A 227 -5.70 13.11 0.90
C HIS A 227 -4.71 14.28 0.97
N PHE A 228 -5.08 15.37 1.65
CA PHE A 228 -4.23 16.55 1.79
C PHE A 228 -3.49 16.52 3.14
N PRO A 229 -2.27 17.11 3.19
CA PRO A 229 -1.52 17.14 4.43
C PRO A 229 -2.20 18.03 5.47
N THR A 230 -2.15 17.57 6.73
CA THR A 230 -2.65 18.33 7.89
C THR A 230 -1.79 19.56 8.17
N LYS A 231 -2.26 20.44 9.05
CA LYS A 231 -1.52 21.64 9.44
C LYS A 231 -0.17 21.27 10.08
N GLU A 232 -0.16 20.22 10.89
CA GLU A 232 1.01 19.69 11.59
C GLU A 232 2.02 19.14 10.58
N GLN A 233 1.57 18.34 9.61
CA GLN A 233 2.42 17.79 8.55
C GLN A 233 3.04 18.90 7.67
N ARG A 234 2.26 19.94 7.36
CA ARG A 234 2.78 21.13 6.66
C ARG A 234 3.83 21.86 7.49
N ASN A 235 3.61 21.98 8.80
CA ASN A 235 4.56 22.62 9.70
C ASN A 235 5.88 21.84 9.76
N VAL A 236 5.82 20.50 9.80
CA VAL A 236 7.03 19.65 9.72
C VAL A 236 7.86 19.96 8.47
N MET A 237 7.21 20.07 7.29
CA MET A 237 7.91 20.41 6.05
C MET A 237 8.53 21.80 6.09
N LYS A 238 7.81 22.80 6.62
CA LYS A 238 8.32 24.18 6.75
C LYS A 238 9.55 24.25 7.66
N THR A 239 9.47 23.64 8.85
CA THR A 239 10.60 23.60 9.79
C THR A 239 11.81 22.92 9.17
N ARG A 240 11.60 21.80 8.48
CA ARG A 240 12.68 21.09 7.78
C ARG A 240 13.31 21.93 6.68
N LYS A 241 12.51 22.63 5.87
CA LYS A 241 13.00 23.55 4.83
C LYS A 241 13.88 24.64 5.42
N ALA A 242 13.44 25.29 6.50
CA ALA A 242 14.18 26.35 7.17
C ALA A 242 15.55 25.85 7.68
N LEU A 243 15.58 24.65 8.30
CA LEU A 243 16.83 24.04 8.76
C LEU A 243 17.79 23.73 7.60
N LEU A 244 17.29 23.16 6.50
CA LEU A 244 18.10 22.84 5.33
C LEU A 244 18.68 24.10 4.67
N LEU A 245 17.89 25.17 4.55
CA LEU A 245 18.36 26.45 4.01
C LEU A 245 19.43 27.08 4.89
N LYS A 246 19.24 27.06 6.22
CA LYS A 246 20.25 27.55 7.17
C LYS A 246 21.56 26.79 7.04
N ASN A 247 21.50 25.45 7.00
CA ASN A 247 22.70 24.62 6.85
C ASN A 247 23.42 24.85 5.52
N ARG A 248 22.67 25.09 4.44
CA ARG A 248 23.24 25.42 3.12
C ARG A 248 23.97 26.77 3.13
N GLN A 249 23.44 27.77 3.82
CA GLN A 249 24.09 29.08 3.96
C GLN A 249 25.40 28.98 4.76
N VAL A 250 25.41 28.20 5.85
CA VAL A 250 26.62 27.96 6.65
C VAL A 250 27.70 27.27 5.81
N ASN A 251 27.32 26.24 5.04
CA ASN A 251 28.27 25.50 4.20
C ASN A 251 28.76 26.29 2.98
N ALA A 252 28.04 27.34 2.56
CA ALA A 252 28.47 28.23 1.47
C ALA A 252 29.37 29.38 1.93
N ALA A 253 29.43 29.63 3.25
CA ALA A 253 30.24 30.67 3.88
C ALA A 253 31.55 30.15 4.50
N ALA A 254 31.77 28.83 4.46
CA ALA A 254 32.99 28.13 4.88
C ALA A 254 33.80 27.71 3.66
#